data_AF-A0A523W1K3-F1
#
_entry.id   AF-A0A523W1K3-F1
#
_cell.length_a   1.000
_cell.length_b   1.000
_cell.length_c   1.000
_cell.angle_alpha   90.00
_cell.angle_beta   90.00
_cell.angle_gamma   90.00
#
_symmetry.space_group_name_H-M   'P 1'
#
loop_
_entity.id
_entity.type
_entity.pdbx_description
1 polymer ?
#
loop_
_entity_poly.entity_id
_entity_poly.type
_entity_poly.pdbx_seq_one_letter_code
_entity_poly.pdbx_strand_id
1 'polypeptide(L)'
;MSLLLLFLDELKGYAKSKVMIVLWFGLPLLSFLVQFISPQTLEGMPISSLVALIVSSIGGTLSAIMLSTSIVSEKNRHVYELFLIRPVRRSSLILAKYLAVYLCLVIAVSISLTVGLVIDAITGDLIENYLDITFESLIIGVSSMSITCSIGIFFGVLVSSVPLAAILSVYLGSQLSSIIILPTFFIDILNPGILALSLGVVITIVIMSISVIVFSKKQF
;
A
#
# COMPACT_ATOMS: atom_id res chain seq x y z
N MET A 1 10.22 -16.51 -19.04
CA MET A 1 10.71 -16.11 -17.71
C MET A 1 9.63 -16.39 -16.69
N SER A 2 9.97 -16.93 -15.51
CA SER A 2 8.95 -17.15 -14.46
C SER A 2 8.58 -15.81 -13.81
N LEU A 3 7.34 -15.68 -13.35
CA LEU A 3 6.85 -14.51 -12.63
C LEU A 3 7.70 -14.20 -11.39
N LEU A 4 8.21 -15.25 -10.75
CA LEU A 4 9.05 -15.17 -9.55
C LEU A 4 10.38 -14.43 -9.83
N LEU A 5 11.03 -14.69 -10.97
CA LEU A 5 12.28 -13.99 -11.32
C LEU A 5 12.07 -12.49 -11.52
N LEU A 6 10.97 -12.11 -12.20
CA LEU A 6 10.61 -10.70 -12.40
C LEU A 6 10.28 -10.01 -11.08
N PHE A 7 9.48 -10.68 -10.25
CA PHE A 7 9.14 -10.19 -8.91
C PHE A 7 10.38 -9.95 -8.05
N LEU A 8 11.33 -10.90 -8.02
CA LEU A 8 12.54 -10.75 -7.21
C LEU A 8 13.45 -9.63 -7.72
N ASP A 9 13.48 -9.39 -9.03
CA ASP A 9 14.27 -8.30 -9.61
C ASP A 9 13.67 -6.93 -9.25
N GLU A 10 12.36 -6.78 -9.45
CA GLU A 10 11.60 -5.59 -9.04
C GLU A 10 11.70 -5.35 -7.53
N LEU A 11 11.56 -6.40 -6.71
CA LEU A 11 11.67 -6.31 -5.25
C LEU A 11 13.05 -5.79 -4.83
N LYS A 12 14.14 -6.29 -5.44
CA LYS A 12 15.50 -5.79 -5.17
C LYS A 12 15.68 -4.34 -5.60
N GLY A 13 15.08 -3.95 -6.72
CA GLY A 13 15.08 -2.57 -7.21
C GLY A 13 14.37 -1.63 -6.23
N TYR A 14 13.15 -1.97 -5.83
CA TYR A 14 12.35 -1.18 -4.91
C TYR A 14 12.92 -1.18 -3.48
N ALA A 15 13.45 -2.29 -2.98
CA ALA A 15 14.06 -2.35 -1.65
C ALA A 15 15.32 -1.46 -1.52
N LYS A 16 16.08 -1.28 -2.62
CA LYS A 16 17.27 -0.39 -2.64
C LYS A 16 16.95 1.07 -2.98
N SER A 17 15.70 1.39 -3.30
CA SER A 17 15.30 2.75 -3.62
C SER A 17 15.44 3.66 -2.39
N LYS A 18 15.95 4.88 -2.62
CA LYS A 18 16.04 5.92 -1.57
C LYS A 18 14.69 6.18 -0.91
N VAL A 19 13.59 6.16 -1.68
CA VAL A 19 12.23 6.36 -1.17
C VAL A 19 11.87 5.25 -0.20
N MET A 20 12.20 4.00 -0.53
CA MET A 20 11.84 2.86 0.30
C MET A 20 12.68 2.77 1.57
N ILE A 21 13.97 3.12 1.49
CA ILE A 21 14.84 3.23 2.67
C ILE A 21 14.29 4.31 3.62
N VAL A 22 13.92 5.48 3.08
CA VAL A 22 13.27 6.53 3.88
C VAL A 22 11.96 6.04 4.50
N LEU A 23 11.20 5.18 3.82
CA LEU A 23 9.95 4.63 4.33
C LEU A 23 10.20 3.60 5.44
N TRP A 24 11.19 2.72 5.28
CA TRP A 24 11.59 1.73 6.28
C TRP A 24 12.12 2.32 7.58
N PHE A 25 12.85 3.43 7.52
CA PHE A 25 13.35 4.10 8.72
C PHE A 25 12.40 5.21 9.20
N GLY A 26 11.74 5.89 8.27
CA GLY A 26 10.87 7.03 8.55
C GLY A 26 9.55 6.65 9.19
N LEU A 27 8.92 5.54 8.80
CA LEU A 27 7.67 5.10 9.45
C LEU A 27 7.89 4.67 10.91
N PRO A 28 8.90 3.84 11.25
CA PRO A 28 9.20 3.54 12.65
C PRO A 28 9.63 4.77 13.45
N LEU A 29 10.41 5.68 12.84
CA LEU A 29 10.77 6.94 13.48
C LEU A 29 9.53 7.79 13.79
N LEU A 30 8.56 7.82 12.87
CA LEU A 30 7.29 8.52 13.07
C LEU A 30 6.49 7.88 14.20
N SER A 31 6.44 6.54 14.27
CA SER A 31 5.84 5.82 15.41
C SER A 31 6.46 6.21 16.74
N PHE A 32 7.79 6.38 16.78
CA PHE A 32 8.49 6.84 17.98
C PHE A 32 8.18 8.31 18.31
N LEU A 33 8.10 9.18 17.31
CA LEU A 33 7.76 10.60 17.51
C LEU A 33 6.32 10.80 18.00
N VAL A 34 5.38 9.97 17.55
CA VAL A 34 3.98 10.01 17.98
C VAL A 34 3.86 9.85 19.50
N GLN A 35 4.72 9.05 20.13
CA GLN A 35 4.76 8.90 21.60
C GLN A 35 4.93 10.25 22.33
N PHE A 36 5.74 11.17 21.79
CA PHE A 36 5.98 12.48 22.41
C PHE A 36 4.84 13.47 22.21
N ILE A 37 4.04 13.28 21.15
CA ILE A 37 2.90 14.14 20.80
C ILE A 37 1.61 13.64 21.45
N SER A 38 1.58 12.39 21.93
CA SER A 38 0.46 11.77 22.62
C SER A 38 0.63 11.75 24.15
N PRO A 39 0.87 12.88 24.87
CA PRO A 39 0.85 12.86 26.32
C PRO A 39 -0.62 12.73 26.77
N GLN A 40 -1.00 11.55 27.24
CA GLN A 40 -2.09 11.35 28.19
C GLN A 40 -3.52 11.78 27.76
N THR A 41 -3.81 11.97 26.46
CA THR A 41 -5.04 12.67 26.02
C THR A 41 -5.99 11.92 25.07
N LEU A 42 -5.78 10.63 24.78
CA LEU A 42 -6.85 9.79 24.22
C LEU A 42 -7.21 8.72 25.26
N GLU A 43 -8.18 9.03 26.11
CA GLU A 43 -8.84 8.04 26.97
C GLU A 43 -9.23 6.80 26.13
N GLY A 44 -8.46 5.72 26.25
CA GLY A 44 -8.83 4.38 25.76
C GLY A 44 -8.38 3.97 24.35
N MET A 45 -7.52 4.71 23.63
CA MET A 45 -6.99 4.26 22.32
C MET A 45 -5.50 3.86 22.39
N PRO A 46 -5.13 2.60 22.06
CA PRO A 46 -3.72 2.17 22.00
C PRO A 46 -2.89 2.97 21.00
N ILE A 47 -1.65 3.33 21.34
CA ILE A 47 -0.75 4.06 20.44
C ILE A 47 -0.50 3.23 19.17
N SER A 48 -0.43 1.90 19.30
CA SER A 48 -0.33 0.96 18.17
C SER A 48 -1.40 1.16 17.10
N SER A 49 -2.67 1.39 17.49
CA SER A 49 -3.78 1.58 16.54
C SER A 49 -3.68 2.92 15.80
N LEU A 50 -3.27 3.98 16.51
CA LEU A 50 -3.06 5.29 15.92
C LEU A 50 -1.87 5.28 14.96
N VAL A 51 -0.77 4.62 15.35
CA VAL A 51 0.37 4.35 14.47
C VAL A 51 -0.07 3.55 13.25
N ALA A 52 -0.87 2.49 13.42
CA ALA A 52 -1.39 1.68 12.31
C ALA A 52 -2.14 2.53 11.28
N LEU A 53 -3.01 3.43 11.74
CA LEU A 53 -3.81 4.31 10.87
C LEU A 53 -2.95 5.33 10.13
N ILE A 54 -2.04 6.01 10.83
CA ILE A 54 -1.16 7.01 10.20
C ILE A 54 -0.23 6.36 9.19
N VAL A 55 0.41 5.26 9.59
CA VAL A 55 1.34 4.50 8.75
C VAL A 55 0.61 3.92 7.53
N SER A 56 -0.63 3.46 7.70
CA SER A 56 -1.50 3.02 6.62
C SER A 56 -1.73 4.12 5.58
N SER A 57 -2.13 5.32 6.02
CA SER A 57 -2.41 6.44 5.13
C SER A 57 -1.16 6.92 4.37
N ILE A 58 -0.04 7.06 5.07
CA ILE A 58 1.24 7.46 4.45
C ILE A 58 1.74 6.37 3.48
N GLY A 59 1.69 5.10 3.90
CA GLY A 59 2.09 3.98 3.06
C GLY A 59 1.24 3.88 1.78
N GLY A 60 -0.08 4.06 1.90
CA GLY A 60 -1.00 4.01 0.76
C GLY A 60 -0.79 5.15 -0.25
N THR A 61 -0.50 6.36 0.21
CA THR A 61 -0.22 7.50 -0.68
C THR A 61 1.11 7.34 -1.40
N LEU A 62 2.16 6.93 -0.68
CA LEU A 62 3.49 6.70 -1.26
C LEU A 62 3.48 5.54 -2.27
N SER A 63 2.72 4.48 -1.99
CA SER A 63 2.58 3.34 -2.90
C SER A 63 1.98 3.73 -4.25
N ALA A 64 0.92 4.54 -4.20
CA ALA A 64 0.23 5.04 -5.38
C ALA A 64 1.18 5.85 -6.26
N ILE A 65 1.93 6.79 -5.66
CA ILE A 65 2.91 7.62 -6.35
C ILE A 65 4.04 6.77 -6.92
N MET A 66 4.60 5.85 -6.14
CA MET A 66 5.77 5.07 -6.55
C MET A 66 5.44 4.19 -7.76
N LEU A 67 4.29 3.50 -7.75
CA LEU A 67 3.85 2.67 -8.85
C LEU A 67 3.46 3.52 -10.06
N SER A 68 2.70 4.60 -9.88
CA SER A 68 2.27 5.44 -11.00
C SER A 68 3.46 6.09 -11.70
N THR A 69 4.40 6.66 -10.94
CA THR A 69 5.55 7.38 -11.49
C THR A 69 6.57 6.44 -12.12
N SER A 70 6.82 5.26 -11.54
CA SER A 70 7.74 4.27 -12.12
C SER A 70 7.24 3.74 -13.46
N ILE A 71 5.95 3.38 -13.56
CA ILE A 71 5.36 2.90 -14.81
C ILE A 71 5.43 3.98 -15.90
N VAL A 72 5.04 5.23 -15.58
CA VAL A 72 5.08 6.32 -16.54
C VAL A 72 6.52 6.66 -16.95
N SER A 73 7.46 6.62 -16.02
CA SER A 73 8.88 6.88 -16.32
C SER A 73 9.47 5.81 -17.25
N GLU A 74 9.20 4.53 -16.98
CA GLU A 74 9.66 3.42 -17.82
C GLU A 74 9.05 3.47 -19.21
N LYS A 75 7.79 3.87 -19.31
CA LYS A 75 7.08 4.10 -20.57
C LYS A 75 7.71 5.24 -21.36
N ASN A 76 7.97 6.38 -20.72
CA ASN A 76 8.60 7.53 -21.38
C ASN A 76 10.05 7.27 -21.79
N ARG A 77 10.72 6.30 -21.15
CA ARG A 77 12.06 5.84 -21.49
C ARG A 77 12.07 4.66 -22.48
N HIS A 78 10.91 4.27 -23.01
CA HIS A 78 10.77 3.17 -23.98
C HIS A 78 11.34 1.82 -23.47
N VAL A 79 11.42 1.62 -22.15
CA VAL A 79 11.94 0.38 -21.56
C VAL A 79 11.07 -0.82 -21.92
N TYR A 80 9.77 -0.59 -22.13
CA TYR A 80 8.84 -1.65 -22.52
C TYR A 80 9.09 -2.21 -23.93
N GLU A 81 9.79 -1.49 -24.80
CA GLU A 81 10.18 -1.97 -26.13
C GLU A 81 11.26 -3.06 -26.04
N LEU A 82 12.14 -2.99 -25.03
CA LEU A 82 13.14 -4.05 -24.77
C LEU A 82 12.48 -5.41 -24.48
N PHE A 83 11.27 -5.39 -23.91
CA PHE A 83 10.48 -6.59 -23.63
C PHE A 83 9.71 -7.12 -24.85
N LEU A 84 9.78 -6.45 -26.01
CA LEU A 84 9.34 -7.03 -27.30
C LEU A 84 10.37 -8.04 -27.83
N ILE A 85 11.65 -7.84 -27.51
CA ILE A 85 12.76 -8.67 -28.00
C ILE A 85 12.92 -9.96 -27.17
N ARG A 86 12.55 -9.93 -25.87
CA ARG A 86 12.42 -11.13 -25.02
C ARG A 86 10.95 -11.34 -24.63
N PRO A 87 10.29 -12.45 -25.04
CA PRO A 87 8.86 -12.62 -24.80
C PRO A 87 8.57 -12.84 -23.31
N VAL A 88 8.16 -11.78 -22.64
CA VAL A 88 7.60 -11.80 -21.28
C VAL A 88 6.12 -11.47 -21.34
N ARG A 89 5.30 -12.19 -20.57
CA ARG A 89 3.86 -11.92 -20.54
C ARG A 89 3.64 -10.55 -19.91
N ARG A 90 2.98 -9.63 -20.63
CA ARG A 90 2.65 -8.27 -20.17
C ARG A 90 1.93 -8.25 -18.82
N SER A 91 1.06 -9.23 -18.57
CA SER A 91 0.39 -9.41 -17.29
C SER A 91 1.35 -9.70 -16.13
N SER A 92 2.40 -10.50 -16.36
CA SER A 92 3.39 -10.84 -15.34
C SER A 92 4.28 -9.65 -14.96
N LEU A 93 4.50 -8.69 -15.85
CA LEU A 93 5.25 -7.45 -15.54
C LEU A 93 4.49 -6.56 -14.56
N ILE A 94 3.22 -6.27 -14.86
CA ILE A 94 2.37 -5.46 -13.97
C ILE A 94 2.19 -6.14 -12.61
N LEU A 95 1.92 -7.45 -12.61
CA LEU A 95 1.69 -8.19 -11.38
C LEU A 95 2.96 -8.28 -10.52
N ALA A 96 4.14 -8.44 -11.14
CA ALA A 96 5.42 -8.41 -10.44
C ALA A 96 5.66 -7.06 -9.74
N LYS A 97 5.41 -5.92 -10.43
CA LYS A 97 5.56 -4.59 -9.84
C LYS A 97 4.61 -4.35 -8.67
N TYR A 98 3.33 -4.72 -8.85
CA TYR A 98 2.33 -4.65 -7.79
C TYR A 98 2.79 -5.42 -6.53
N LEU A 99 3.14 -6.71 -6.70
CA LEU A 99 3.54 -7.56 -5.58
C LEU A 99 4.82 -7.05 -4.91
N ALA A 100 5.79 -6.57 -5.69
CA ALA A 100 7.06 -6.07 -5.16
C ALA A 100 6.85 -4.86 -4.24
N VAL A 101 6.08 -3.87 -4.68
CA VAL A 101 5.80 -2.66 -3.88
C VAL A 101 4.90 -2.99 -2.70
N TYR A 102 3.82 -3.75 -2.92
CA TYR A 102 2.89 -4.14 -1.87
C TYR A 102 3.59 -4.91 -0.73
N LEU A 103 4.40 -5.92 -1.06
CA LEU A 103 5.12 -6.70 -0.06
C LEU A 103 6.13 -5.84 0.71
N CYS A 104 6.80 -4.92 0.03
CA CYS A 104 7.76 -4.03 0.68
C CYS A 104 7.09 -3.07 1.69
N LEU A 105 5.87 -2.64 1.40
CA LEU A 105 5.07 -1.82 2.31
C LEU A 105 4.52 -2.62 3.49
N VAL A 106 4.01 -3.83 3.24
CA VAL A 106 3.55 -4.72 4.32
C VAL A 106 4.68 -4.97 5.33
N ILE A 107 5.91 -5.19 4.86
CA ILE A 107 7.08 -5.31 5.72
C ILE A 107 7.33 -4.01 6.50
N ALA A 108 7.32 -2.86 5.83
CA ALA A 108 7.55 -1.56 6.48
C ALA A 108 6.53 -1.25 7.59
N VAL A 109 5.25 -1.53 7.32
CA VAL A 109 4.14 -1.38 8.26
C VAL A 109 4.31 -2.33 9.44
N SER A 110 4.67 -3.59 9.16
CA SER A 110 4.91 -4.58 10.20
C SER A 110 6.04 -4.15 11.14
N ILE A 111 7.15 -3.65 10.60
CA ILE A 111 8.26 -3.10 11.40
C ILE A 111 7.78 -1.92 12.24
N SER A 112 7.07 -0.97 11.64
CA SER A 112 6.56 0.19 12.36
C SER A 112 5.58 -0.19 13.49
N LEU A 113 4.73 -1.19 13.26
CA LEU A 113 3.80 -1.67 14.26
C LEU A 113 4.48 -2.41 15.40
N THR A 114 5.53 -3.19 15.12
CA THR A 114 6.32 -3.79 16.20
C THR A 114 6.93 -2.73 17.12
N VAL A 115 7.38 -1.60 16.57
CA VAL A 115 7.86 -0.46 17.38
C VAL A 115 6.71 0.14 18.20
N GLY A 116 5.54 0.36 17.61
CA GLY A 116 4.35 0.85 18.33
C GLY A 116 3.94 -0.07 19.50
N LEU A 117 3.90 -1.38 19.26
CA LEU A 117 3.57 -2.38 20.30
C LEU A 117 4.60 -2.43 21.43
N VAL A 118 5.90 -2.27 21.12
CA VAL A 118 6.95 -2.20 22.14
C VAL A 118 6.77 -0.95 23.01
N ILE A 119 6.39 0.19 22.41
CA ILE A 119 6.13 1.42 23.15
C ILE A 119 4.92 1.27 24.08
N ASP A 120 3.84 0.65 23.61
CA ASP A 120 2.64 0.38 24.43
C ASP A 120 2.96 -0.55 25.61
N ALA A 121 3.76 -1.60 25.38
CA ALA A 121 4.20 -2.53 26.42
C ALA A 121 5.05 -1.85 27.52
N ILE A 122 5.83 -0.83 27.18
CA ILE A 122 6.64 -0.05 28.14
C ILE A 122 5.78 0.97 28.89
N THR A 123 4.77 1.54 28.24
CA THR A 123 3.92 2.60 28.79
C THR A 123 2.87 2.05 29.78
N GLY A 124 2.59 0.75 29.75
CA GLY A 124 1.80 0.05 30.77
C GLY A 124 0.29 0.12 30.58
N ASP A 125 -0.19 0.67 29.46
CA ASP A 125 -1.62 0.79 29.14
C ASP A 125 -2.13 -0.50 28.46
N LEU A 126 -2.13 -1.60 29.22
CA LEU A 126 -2.60 -2.90 28.75
C LEU A 126 -4.12 -2.98 28.86
N ILE A 127 -4.81 -2.33 27.94
CA ILE A 127 -6.26 -2.48 27.75
C ILE A 127 -6.57 -3.95 27.37
N GLU A 128 -7.53 -4.58 28.04
CA GLU A 128 -8.08 -5.88 27.59
C GLU A 128 -8.60 -5.71 26.14
N ASN A 129 -8.14 -6.53 25.18
CA ASN A 129 -8.32 -6.41 23.71
C ASN A 129 -7.35 -5.52 22.90
N TYR A 130 -6.20 -5.10 23.43
CA TYR A 130 -5.21 -4.33 22.64
C TYR A 130 -4.75 -5.04 21.34
N LEU A 131 -4.62 -6.37 21.35
CA LEU A 131 -4.21 -7.14 20.18
C LEU A 131 -5.27 -7.11 19.08
N ASP A 132 -6.53 -7.34 19.42
CA ASP A 132 -7.61 -7.43 18.45
C ASP A 132 -7.82 -6.09 17.73
N ILE A 133 -7.80 -4.98 18.47
CA ILE A 133 -7.92 -3.62 17.92
C ILE A 133 -6.72 -3.29 16.99
N THR A 134 -5.51 -3.69 17.38
CA THR A 134 -4.31 -3.47 16.56
C THR A 134 -4.34 -4.31 15.29
N PHE A 135 -4.74 -5.58 15.39
CA PHE A 135 -4.85 -6.48 14.25
C PHE A 135 -5.91 -6.02 13.27
N GLU A 136 -7.06 -5.57 13.77
CA GLU A 136 -8.13 -5.02 12.93
C GLU A 136 -7.64 -3.79 12.16
N SER A 137 -6.97 -2.86 12.86
CA SER A 137 -6.39 -1.65 12.25
C SER A 137 -5.34 -1.99 11.20
N LEU A 138 -4.51 -3.02 11.44
CA LEU A 138 -3.53 -3.52 10.47
C LEU A 138 -4.24 -4.11 9.23
N ILE A 139 -5.29 -4.90 9.41
CA ILE A 139 -6.04 -5.51 8.31
C ILE A 139 -6.68 -4.43 7.43
N ILE A 140 -7.32 -3.43 8.05
CA ILE A 140 -7.89 -2.28 7.34
C ILE A 140 -6.79 -1.54 6.59
N GLY A 141 -5.63 -1.32 7.22
CA GLY A 141 -4.53 -0.59 6.60
C GLY A 141 -3.91 -1.32 5.41
N VAL A 142 -3.62 -2.61 5.55
CA VAL A 142 -3.09 -3.46 4.47
C VAL A 142 -4.09 -3.54 3.30
N SER A 143 -5.39 -3.62 3.60
CA SER A 143 -6.45 -3.61 2.58
C SER A 143 -6.51 -2.28 1.83
N SER A 144 -6.40 -1.16 2.54
CA SER A 144 -6.32 0.19 1.97
C SER A 144 -5.11 0.32 1.04
N MET A 145 -3.92 -0.11 1.47
CA MET A 145 -2.71 -0.09 0.65
C MET A 145 -2.84 -0.93 -0.63
N SER A 146 -3.52 -2.06 -0.56
CA SER A 146 -3.77 -2.90 -1.73
C SER A 146 -4.58 -2.15 -2.81
N ILE A 147 -5.60 -1.40 -2.39
CA ILE A 147 -6.42 -0.58 -3.28
C ILE A 147 -5.58 0.57 -3.87
N THR A 148 -4.86 1.31 -3.04
CA THR A 148 -4.06 2.45 -3.52
C THR A 148 -2.96 2.03 -4.49
N CYS A 149 -2.31 0.89 -4.25
CA CYS A 149 -1.33 0.30 -5.16
C CYS A 149 -1.96 -0.01 -6.54
N SER A 150 -3.14 -0.60 -6.55
CA SER A 150 -3.86 -0.95 -7.78
C SER A 150 -4.24 0.28 -8.60
N ILE A 151 -4.64 1.35 -7.93
CA ILE A 151 -4.97 2.64 -8.55
C ILE A 151 -3.72 3.33 -9.10
N GLY A 152 -2.59 3.25 -8.37
CA GLY A 152 -1.29 3.73 -8.85
C GLY A 152 -0.90 3.08 -10.18
N ILE A 153 -1.10 1.77 -10.30
CA ILE A 153 -0.86 1.02 -11.54
C ILE A 153 -1.82 1.46 -12.64
N PHE A 154 -3.12 1.55 -12.34
CA PHE A 154 -4.14 1.94 -13.30
C PHE A 154 -3.82 3.29 -13.96
N PHE A 155 -3.50 4.31 -13.16
CA PHE A 155 -3.13 5.62 -13.69
C PHE A 155 -1.74 5.64 -14.33
N GLY A 156 -0.81 4.84 -13.83
CA GLY A 156 0.50 4.66 -14.45
C GLY A 156 0.41 4.15 -15.89
N VAL A 157 -0.52 3.23 -16.16
CA VAL A 157 -0.77 2.67 -17.51
C VAL A 157 -1.56 3.65 -18.39
N LEU A 158 -2.51 4.39 -17.81
CA LEU A 158 -3.39 5.29 -18.58
C LEU A 158 -2.68 6.56 -19.06
N VAL A 159 -1.92 7.19 -18.17
CA VAL A 159 -1.38 8.54 -18.35
C VAL A 159 0.07 8.49 -18.86
N SER A 160 0.52 9.51 -19.60
CA SER A 160 1.91 9.64 -20.08
C SER A 160 2.73 10.70 -19.34
N SER A 161 2.07 11.57 -18.58
CA SER A 161 2.72 12.61 -17.77
C SER A 161 2.92 12.12 -16.33
N VAL A 162 4.17 12.19 -15.84
CA VAL A 162 4.55 11.71 -14.50
C VAL A 162 3.79 12.47 -13.39
N PRO A 163 3.72 13.82 -13.40
CA PRO A 163 2.97 14.56 -12.37
C PRO A 163 1.46 14.24 -12.38
N LEU A 164 0.85 14.14 -13.56
CA LEU A 164 -0.58 13.88 -13.68
C LEU A 164 -0.94 12.49 -13.14
N ALA A 165 -0.12 11.49 -13.42
CA ALA A 165 -0.30 10.13 -12.88
C ALA A 165 -0.16 10.10 -11.35
N ALA A 166 0.79 10.85 -10.78
CA ALA A 166 0.97 10.95 -9.33
C ALA A 166 -0.23 11.62 -8.65
N ILE A 167 -0.69 12.77 -9.15
CA ILE A 167 -1.81 13.50 -8.53
C ILE A 167 -3.11 12.69 -8.60
N LEU A 168 -3.43 12.12 -9.77
CA LEU A 168 -4.64 11.30 -9.93
C LEU A 168 -4.60 10.04 -9.08
N SER A 169 -3.45 9.38 -8.99
CA SER A 169 -3.33 8.16 -8.17
C SER A 169 -3.44 8.43 -6.68
N VAL A 170 -2.90 9.54 -6.18
CA VAL A 170 -3.05 9.93 -4.77
C VAL A 170 -4.49 10.30 -4.44
N TYR A 171 -5.09 11.16 -5.27
CA TYR A 171 -6.43 11.65 -5.02
C TYR A 171 -7.45 10.51 -5.06
N LEU A 172 -7.49 9.72 -6.14
CA LEU A 172 -8.42 8.60 -6.23
C LEU A 172 -8.03 7.43 -5.34
N GLY A 173 -6.73 7.22 -5.09
CA GLY A 173 -6.24 6.22 -4.14
C GLY A 173 -6.86 6.42 -2.77
N SER A 174 -6.72 7.62 -2.21
CA SER A 174 -7.26 7.97 -0.90
C SER A 174 -8.80 7.85 -0.85
N GLN A 175 -9.51 8.39 -1.85
CA GLN A 175 -10.99 8.36 -1.86
C GLN A 175 -11.58 6.97 -2.09
N LEU A 176 -10.92 6.10 -2.85
CA LEU A 176 -11.37 4.72 -3.02
C LEU A 176 -11.01 3.86 -1.81
N SER A 177 -9.92 4.17 -1.11
CA SER A 177 -9.54 3.45 0.10
C SER A 177 -10.52 3.66 1.26
N SER A 178 -11.20 4.82 1.33
CA SER A 178 -12.22 5.10 2.35
C SER A 178 -13.52 4.31 2.15
N ILE A 179 -13.77 3.78 0.94
CA ILE A 179 -14.92 2.90 0.65
C ILE A 179 -14.87 1.63 1.50
N ILE A 180 -13.70 1.19 1.94
CA ILE A 180 -13.53 0.00 2.80
C ILE A 180 -14.30 0.17 4.12
N ILE A 181 -14.31 1.39 4.67
CA ILE A 181 -14.88 1.69 5.99
C ILE A 181 -16.37 2.06 5.88
N LEU A 182 -16.84 2.49 4.70
CA LEU A 182 -18.21 2.96 4.54
C LEU A 182 -19.29 1.91 4.92
N PRO A 183 -19.15 0.62 4.55
CA PRO A 183 -20.13 -0.41 4.92
C PRO A 183 -20.23 -0.71 6.41
N THR A 184 -19.18 -0.43 7.20
CA THR A 184 -19.22 -0.66 8.66
C THR A 184 -20.19 0.27 9.37
N PHE A 185 -20.60 1.37 8.74
CA PHE A 185 -21.63 2.28 9.27
C PHE A 185 -23.07 1.82 9.01
N PHE A 186 -23.27 0.87 8.09
CA PHE A 186 -24.61 0.44 7.66
C PHE A 186 -24.94 -1.01 8.05
N ILE A 187 -23.93 -1.83 8.36
CA ILE A 187 -24.09 -3.26 8.61
C ILE A 187 -23.36 -3.63 9.90
N ASP A 188 -24.07 -3.64 11.03
CA ASP A 188 -23.53 -3.96 12.37
C ASP A 188 -23.24 -5.46 12.58
N ILE A 189 -23.55 -6.31 11.61
CA ILE A 189 -23.63 -7.78 11.78
C ILE A 189 -22.30 -8.48 11.45
N LEU A 190 -21.36 -7.80 10.79
CA LEU A 190 -20.09 -8.39 10.34
C LEU A 190 -18.90 -7.75 11.05
N ASN A 191 -17.91 -8.58 11.40
CA ASN A 191 -16.66 -8.09 11.97
C ASN A 191 -15.98 -7.13 10.95
N PRO A 192 -15.71 -5.87 11.35
CA PRO A 192 -15.17 -4.83 10.47
C PRO A 192 -13.88 -5.24 9.75
N GLY A 193 -12.99 -5.98 10.39
CA GLY A 193 -11.74 -6.44 9.77
C GLY A 193 -11.95 -7.40 8.60
N ILE A 194 -12.89 -8.34 8.72
CA ILE A 194 -13.16 -9.35 7.69
C ILE A 194 -13.84 -8.69 6.48
N LEU A 195 -14.78 -7.78 6.74
CA LEU A 195 -15.45 -7.01 5.70
C LEU A 195 -14.45 -6.16 4.93
N ALA A 196 -13.56 -5.47 5.65
CA ALA A 196 -12.52 -4.66 5.06
C ALA A 196 -11.58 -5.46 4.14
N LEU A 197 -11.15 -6.64 4.59
CA LEU A 197 -10.30 -7.54 3.81
C LEU A 197 -11.01 -8.04 2.55
N SER A 198 -12.27 -8.46 2.68
CA SER A 198 -13.05 -8.96 1.53
C SER A 198 -13.24 -7.89 0.44
N LEU A 199 -13.63 -6.66 0.83
CA LEU A 199 -13.80 -5.55 -0.09
C LEU A 199 -12.47 -5.09 -0.69
N GLY A 200 -11.43 -5.01 0.13
CA GLY A 200 -10.07 -4.68 -0.30
C GLY A 200 -9.60 -5.61 -1.41
N VAL A 201 -9.74 -6.93 -1.20
CA VAL A 201 -9.35 -7.95 -2.19
C VAL A 201 -10.19 -7.83 -3.46
N VAL A 202 -11.52 -7.73 -3.36
CA VAL A 202 -12.41 -7.64 -4.52
C VAL A 202 -12.10 -6.40 -5.37
N ILE A 203 -12.01 -5.22 -4.75
CA ILE A 203 -11.74 -3.96 -5.45
C ILE A 203 -10.36 -4.01 -6.13
N THR A 204 -9.35 -4.51 -5.42
CA THR A 204 -7.99 -4.70 -5.95
C THR A 204 -8.00 -5.60 -7.19
N ILE A 205 -8.66 -6.76 -7.12
CA ILE A 205 -8.73 -7.71 -8.25
C ILE A 205 -9.41 -7.07 -9.46
N VAL A 206 -10.50 -6.33 -9.26
CA VAL A 206 -11.23 -5.66 -10.35
C VAL A 206 -10.33 -4.60 -11.01
N ILE A 207 -9.74 -3.70 -10.24
CA ILE A 207 -8.89 -2.61 -10.78
C ILE A 207 -7.63 -3.19 -11.46
N MET A 208 -7.01 -4.20 -10.87
CA MET A 208 -5.84 -4.86 -11.46
C MET A 208 -6.19 -5.58 -12.75
N SER A 209 -7.33 -6.26 -12.81
CA SER A 209 -7.79 -6.94 -14.04
C SER A 209 -8.01 -5.93 -15.17
N ILE A 210 -8.66 -4.81 -14.88
CA ILE A 210 -8.84 -3.72 -15.85
C ILE A 210 -7.48 -3.18 -16.30
N SER A 211 -6.56 -2.94 -15.36
CA SER A 211 -5.21 -2.42 -15.66
C SER A 211 -4.43 -3.36 -16.59
N VAL A 212 -4.50 -4.67 -16.37
CA VAL A 212 -3.87 -5.68 -17.22
C VAL A 212 -4.48 -5.70 -18.61
N ILE A 213 -5.82 -5.62 -18.72
CA ILE A 213 -6.51 -5.57 -20.02
C ILE A 213 -6.09 -4.32 -20.80
N VAL A 214 -6.10 -3.14 -20.16
CA VAL A 214 -5.71 -1.87 -20.80
C VAL A 214 -4.25 -1.92 -21.26
N PHE A 215 -3.34 -2.45 -20.43
CA PHE A 215 -1.93 -2.58 -20.79
C PHE A 215 -1.68 -3.58 -21.92
N SER A 216 -2.48 -4.65 -22.00
CA SER A 216 -2.38 -5.62 -23.10
C SER A 216 -2.80 -5.02 -24.45
N LYS A 217 -3.79 -4.11 -24.44
CA LYS A 217 -4.33 -3.48 -25.65
C LYS A 217 -3.50 -2.29 -26.14
N LYS A 218 -2.79 -1.60 -25.26
CA LYS A 218 -1.89 -0.51 -25.67
C LYS A 218 -0.64 -1.08 -26.35
N GLN A 219 -0.40 -0.68 -27.59
CA GLN A 219 0.91 -0.83 -28.23
C GLN A 219 1.73 0.37 -27.76
N PHE A 220 2.73 0.09 -26.93
CA PHE A 220 3.82 1.03 -26.63
C PHE A 220 4.94 0.74 -27.61
#